data_AF-A0A7X9FQS1-F1
#
_entry.id   AF-A0A7X9FQS1-F1
#
_cell.length_a   1.000
_cell.length_b   1.000
_cell.length_c   1.000
_cell.angle_alpha   90.00
_cell.angle_beta   90.00
_cell.angle_gamma   90.00
#
_symmetry.space_group_name_H-M   'P 1'
#
loop_
_entity.id
_entity.type
_entity.pdbx_description
1 polymer ?
#
loop_
_entity_poly.entity_id
_entity_poly.type
_entity_poly.pdbx_seq_one_letter_code
_entity_poly.pdbx_strand_id
1 'polypeptide(L)'
;MKHDNEVIIFQKKRTLPNTLPESLHSKGFRNRMINDLGDLKRAYDETLSPILLVDGGPEVNDTTAIVQTLLSQEELRQLPVVIVSRSAEIFEKTLSQHCSVAIGVRIPCTTTDVIAALTYIDDHYEDFVQEGRVPQRKHEVRKEEALIQPVPQGKVGRDLVGSFERREAEARSASLSYEVPPTTQADKHFSEIFNNLTDLGLMSRPLGGRQLAIAMDESAFEDKSYFTIQDEKARILTDQIAECTSQWDKGHIHRTAFLAWEISRSLGRSESFVESTKEACLLYLAALLDLPQEYCRRDYFHPRYQAFRNDLSRRVKEIAYKVGVELDLPVAGKIIGKLSDLIAGDMEDRNDDVVLSAAIIQGVDLLGRSCARRGYFEPELAYDFLRRIRRGVYSKINPIILSCLVKVLAEAVVISALGLTIPKKKRNDPKLKSAAMDYSEQKIGSHEMKVAIQSLTPGMRLSRPIQSYDGKIILSEDLVLDQDLIWRIWQLSAIRPLNAPLVVSQKKEVE
;
A
#
# COMPACT_ATOMS: atom_id res chain seq x y z
N MET A 1 8.38 18.87 1.34
CA MET A 1 9.07 19.63 2.41
C MET A 1 8.51 19.08 3.69
N LYS A 2 9.32 18.58 4.64
CA LYS A 2 8.77 18.34 5.97
C LYS A 2 8.29 19.68 6.50
N HIS A 3 7.04 19.75 6.94
CA HIS A 3 6.55 20.96 7.58
C HIS A 3 7.41 21.18 8.82
N ASP A 4 7.93 22.39 8.98
CA ASP A 4 8.69 22.76 10.16
C ASP A 4 7.71 23.04 11.30
N ASN A 5 6.91 22.01 11.63
CA ASN A 5 5.74 22.10 12.48
C ASN A 5 6.18 22.33 13.93
N GLU A 6 5.67 23.40 14.51
CA GLU A 6 5.92 23.75 15.91
C GLU A 6 4.83 23.11 16.77
N VAL A 7 5.25 22.34 17.77
CA VAL A 7 4.36 21.73 18.75
C VAL A 7 4.18 22.71 19.90
N ILE A 8 2.98 23.25 20.07
CA ILE A 8 2.64 24.08 21.21
C ILE A 8 2.21 23.15 22.35
N ILE A 9 3.01 23.09 23.41
CA ILE A 9 2.77 22.22 24.56
C ILE A 9 2.05 23.01 25.64
N PHE A 10 0.74 22.78 25.80
CA PHE A 10 -0.04 23.37 26.88
C PHE A 10 0.01 22.48 28.14
N GLN A 11 0.89 22.83 29.08
CA GLN A 11 1.26 21.97 30.21
C GLN A 11 0.78 22.53 31.57
N LYS A 12 -0.37 22.05 32.08
CA LYS A 12 -0.86 22.47 33.40
C LYS A 12 -0.55 21.51 34.56
N LYS A 13 -0.38 20.21 34.29
CA LYS A 13 -0.40 19.16 35.32
C LYS A 13 0.91 18.39 35.47
N ARG A 14 1.91 18.68 34.63
CA ARG A 14 3.25 18.05 34.62
C ARG A 14 3.19 16.52 34.49
N THR A 15 2.21 15.99 33.73
CA THR A 15 2.11 14.53 33.50
C THR A 15 2.86 14.05 32.27
N LEU A 16 3.26 14.97 31.39
CA LEU A 16 4.10 14.66 30.25
C LEU A 16 5.49 14.19 30.70
N PRO A 17 6.12 13.23 30.00
CA PRO A 17 7.49 12.82 30.27
C PRO A 17 8.49 13.99 30.22
N ASN A 18 9.38 14.10 31.21
CA ASN A 18 10.36 15.19 31.28
C ASN A 18 11.34 15.23 30.09
N THR A 19 11.55 14.10 29.41
CA THR A 19 12.43 13.98 28.23
C THR A 19 11.74 14.37 26.92
N LEU A 20 10.45 14.72 26.96
CA LEU A 20 9.66 15.00 25.76
C LEU A 20 10.19 16.20 24.96
N PRO A 21 10.54 17.36 25.54
CA PRO A 21 11.03 18.50 24.75
C PRO A 21 12.31 18.19 23.95
N GLU A 22 13.27 17.51 24.56
CA GLU A 22 14.52 17.08 23.90
C GLU A 22 14.23 16.05 22.80
N SER A 23 13.32 15.12 23.07
CA SER A 23 12.95 14.07 22.12
C SER A 23 12.19 14.64 20.91
N LEU A 24 11.33 15.63 21.12
CA LEU A 24 10.66 16.37 20.03
C LEU A 24 11.69 17.06 19.14
N HIS A 25 12.66 17.75 19.74
CA HIS A 25 13.74 18.39 18.99
C HIS A 25 14.55 17.38 18.17
N SER A 26 14.90 16.22 18.76
CA SER A 26 15.61 15.15 18.06
C SER A 26 14.83 14.56 16.87
N LYS A 27 13.50 14.68 16.86
CA LYS A 27 12.61 14.26 15.78
C LYS A 27 12.33 15.35 14.75
N GLY A 28 12.88 16.54 14.94
CA GLY A 28 12.72 17.69 14.05
C GLY A 28 11.50 18.56 14.35
N PHE A 29 10.83 18.36 15.49
CA PHE A 29 9.78 19.27 15.93
C PHE A 29 10.39 20.45 16.68
N ARG A 30 10.00 21.67 16.31
CA ARG A 30 10.14 22.82 17.22
C ARG A 30 9.07 22.70 18.29
N ASN A 31 9.35 23.14 19.51
CA ASN A 31 8.34 23.12 20.55
C ASN A 31 8.37 24.38 21.40
N ARG A 32 7.19 24.77 21.88
CA ARG A 32 6.99 25.92 22.76
C ARG A 32 6.09 25.51 23.91
N MET A 33 6.59 25.62 25.13
CA MET A 33 5.85 25.27 26.34
C MET A 33 5.06 26.46 26.86
N ILE A 34 3.79 26.25 27.15
CA ILE A 34 2.84 27.28 27.55
C ILE A 34 2.01 26.79 28.72
N ASN A 35 1.85 27.64 29.72
CA ASN A 35 1.09 27.32 30.95
C ASN A 35 -0.20 28.15 31.10
N ASP A 36 -0.33 29.22 30.30
CA ASP A 36 -1.46 30.15 30.32
C ASP A 36 -2.20 30.21 28.98
N LEU A 37 -3.51 30.44 29.03
CA LEU A 37 -4.35 30.45 27.83
C LEU A 37 -4.09 31.68 26.93
N GLY A 38 -3.75 32.83 27.51
CA GLY A 38 -3.43 34.03 26.75
C GLY A 38 -2.17 33.88 25.90
N ASP A 39 -1.16 33.22 26.46
CA ASP A 39 0.06 32.87 25.74
C ASP A 39 -0.18 31.82 24.65
N LEU A 40 -1.13 30.89 24.86
CA LEU A 40 -1.52 29.90 23.85
C LEU A 40 -2.08 30.57 22.60
N LYS A 41 -2.95 31.57 22.77
CA LYS A 41 -3.48 32.35 21.64
C LYS A 41 -2.37 33.09 20.90
N ARG A 42 -1.46 33.75 21.64
CA ARG A 42 -0.33 34.47 21.03
C ARG A 42 0.56 33.52 20.21
N ALA A 43 0.90 32.36 20.76
CA ALA A 43 1.70 31.35 20.06
C ALA A 43 0.98 30.80 18.81
N TYR A 44 -0.33 30.61 18.88
CA TYR A 44 -1.13 30.21 17.72
C TYR A 44 -1.11 31.24 16.58
N ASP A 45 -1.13 32.53 16.92
CA ASP A 45 -1.09 33.61 15.92
C ASP A 45 0.30 33.79 15.29
N GLU A 46 1.36 33.46 16.02
CA GLU A 46 2.75 33.56 15.56
C GLU A 46 3.22 32.37 14.70
N THR A 47 2.51 31.23 14.76
CA THR A 47 2.93 29.99 14.10
C THR A 47 2.04 29.65 12.91
N LEU A 48 2.67 29.27 11.78
CA LEU A 48 1.98 29.01 10.51
C LEU A 48 1.13 27.73 10.51
N SER A 49 1.51 26.70 11.26
CA SER A 49 0.84 25.40 11.32
C SER A 49 1.16 24.65 12.62
N PRO A 50 0.74 25.14 13.80
CA PRO A 50 1.07 24.47 15.04
C PRO A 50 0.23 23.21 15.25
N ILE A 51 0.81 22.23 15.95
CA ILE A 51 0.07 21.12 16.55
C ILE A 51 -0.05 21.39 18.05
N LEU A 52 -1.26 21.32 18.60
CA LEU A 52 -1.49 21.57 20.02
C LEU A 52 -1.37 20.26 20.82
N LEU A 53 -0.39 20.17 21.71
CA LEU A 53 -0.26 19.08 22.67
C LEU A 53 -0.79 19.52 24.05
N VAL A 54 -1.83 18.86 24.54
CA VAL A 54 -2.53 19.21 25.79
C VAL A 54 -2.22 18.20 26.88
N ASP A 55 -1.64 18.66 27.99
CA ASP A 55 -1.50 17.88 29.23
C ASP A 55 -2.81 17.94 30.04
N GLY A 56 -3.68 16.95 29.82
CA GLY A 56 -4.95 16.83 30.53
C GLY A 56 -4.83 16.30 31.96
N GLY A 57 -3.73 15.64 32.29
CA GLY A 57 -3.49 15.07 33.61
C GLY A 57 -4.30 13.80 33.95
N PRO A 58 -4.23 13.33 35.22
CA PRO A 58 -4.85 12.07 35.62
C PRO A 58 -6.31 12.19 36.07
N GLU A 59 -6.74 13.41 36.41
CA GLU A 59 -8.06 13.69 36.97
C GLU A 59 -9.04 14.14 35.88
N VAL A 60 -10.14 13.42 35.73
CA VAL A 60 -11.14 13.64 34.67
C VAL A 60 -11.76 15.03 34.76
N ASN A 61 -12.00 15.54 35.96
CA ASN A 61 -12.60 16.87 36.16
C ASN A 61 -11.66 17.99 35.69
N ASP A 62 -10.35 17.83 35.94
CA ASP A 62 -9.34 18.78 35.49
C ASP A 62 -9.20 18.77 33.96
N THR A 63 -9.13 17.57 33.36
CA THR A 63 -9.11 17.45 31.89
C THR A 63 -10.36 18.04 31.27
N THR A 64 -11.55 17.80 31.87
CA THR A 64 -12.82 18.37 31.41
C THR A 64 -12.77 19.89 31.40
N ALA A 65 -12.28 20.52 32.47
CA ALA A 65 -12.16 21.98 32.56
C ALA A 65 -11.21 22.54 31.49
N ILE A 66 -10.09 21.85 31.22
CA ILE A 66 -9.14 22.23 30.16
C ILE A 66 -9.80 22.12 28.78
N VAL A 67 -10.46 21.00 28.48
CA VAL A 67 -11.13 20.77 27.19
C VAL A 67 -12.26 21.79 26.99
N GLN A 68 -13.09 22.07 28.00
CA GLN A 68 -14.12 23.12 27.92
C GLN A 68 -13.51 24.49 27.65
N THR A 69 -12.38 24.80 28.29
CA THR A 69 -11.67 26.07 28.06
C THR A 69 -11.15 26.15 26.62
N LEU A 70 -10.53 25.08 26.10
CA LEU A 70 -10.07 25.03 24.71
C LEU A 70 -11.24 25.17 23.72
N LEU A 71 -12.32 24.43 23.95
CA LEU A 71 -13.51 24.50 23.12
C LEU A 71 -14.21 25.86 23.20
N SER A 72 -14.03 26.64 24.26
CA SER A 72 -14.58 28.00 24.32
C SER A 72 -13.90 28.99 23.37
N GLN A 73 -12.69 28.67 22.89
CA GLN A 73 -11.91 29.50 21.97
C GLN A 73 -12.11 28.99 20.54
N GLU A 74 -12.89 29.71 19.74
CA GLU A 74 -13.23 29.30 18.37
C GLU A 74 -11.99 29.13 17.48
N GLU A 75 -10.97 29.95 17.67
CA GLU A 75 -9.77 29.93 16.86
C GLU A 75 -8.91 28.68 17.12
N LEU A 76 -8.92 28.15 18.35
CA LEU A 76 -8.16 26.96 18.73
C LEU A 76 -8.79 25.66 18.22
N ARG A 77 -10.09 25.67 17.91
CA ARG A 77 -10.79 24.52 17.30
C ARG A 77 -10.23 24.16 15.93
N GLN A 78 -9.55 25.09 15.26
CA GLN A 78 -8.96 24.83 13.96
C GLN A 78 -7.67 23.99 14.05
N LEU A 79 -7.08 23.88 15.25
CA LEU A 79 -5.83 23.18 15.47
C LEU A 79 -6.01 21.67 15.53
N PRO A 80 -5.07 20.91 14.95
CA PRO A 80 -4.90 19.51 15.31
C PRO A 80 -4.48 19.42 16.78
N VAL A 81 -5.16 18.55 17.53
CA VAL A 81 -4.95 18.39 18.98
C VAL A 81 -4.48 16.97 19.31
N VAL A 82 -3.41 16.87 20.11
CA VAL A 82 -3.07 15.64 20.84
C VAL A 82 -3.38 15.88 22.31
N ILE A 83 -4.22 15.05 22.92
CA ILE A 83 -4.55 15.15 24.35
C ILE A 83 -3.99 13.97 25.14
N VAL A 84 -3.24 14.27 26.20
CA VAL A 84 -2.66 13.27 27.10
C VAL A 84 -3.45 13.25 28.40
N SER A 85 -4.17 12.16 28.68
CA SER A 85 -5.04 12.06 29.88
C SER A 85 -5.33 10.61 30.26
N ARG A 86 -5.79 10.36 31.50
CA ARG A 86 -6.26 9.02 31.91
C ARG A 86 -7.49 8.57 31.13
N SER A 87 -8.33 9.52 30.72
CA SER A 87 -9.57 9.29 29.96
C SER A 87 -9.46 9.82 28.53
N ALA A 88 -8.29 9.69 27.92
CA ALA A 88 -7.97 10.25 26.61
C ALA A 88 -8.99 9.89 25.52
N GLU A 89 -9.51 8.65 25.51
CA GLU A 89 -10.51 8.18 24.53
C GLU A 89 -11.83 8.98 24.59
N ILE A 90 -12.29 9.34 25.80
CA ILE A 90 -13.51 10.12 25.99
C ILE A 90 -13.32 11.52 25.41
N PHE A 91 -12.17 12.14 25.73
CA PHE A 91 -11.88 13.50 25.31
C PHE A 91 -11.48 13.59 23.84
N GLU A 92 -10.85 12.55 23.27
CA GLU A 92 -10.63 12.44 21.83
C GLU A 92 -11.97 12.51 21.10
N LYS A 93 -12.95 11.68 21.50
CA LYS A 93 -14.29 11.71 20.89
C LYS A 93 -14.96 13.08 20.99
N THR A 94 -14.85 13.75 22.14
CA THR A 94 -15.41 15.11 22.32
C THR A 94 -14.66 16.13 21.45
N LEU A 95 -13.33 16.10 21.42
CA LEU A 95 -12.53 17.03 20.63
C LEU A 95 -12.72 16.80 19.13
N SER A 96 -12.83 15.56 18.65
CA SER A 96 -13.09 15.26 17.22
C SER A 96 -14.42 15.79 16.70
N GLN A 97 -15.38 16.11 17.57
CA GLN A 97 -16.65 16.74 17.17
C GLN A 97 -16.50 18.25 16.92
N HIS A 98 -15.44 18.87 17.42
CA HIS A 98 -15.27 20.31 17.42
C HIS A 98 -13.95 20.80 16.83
N CYS A 99 -12.93 19.95 16.81
CA CYS A 99 -11.60 20.25 16.31
C CYS A 99 -11.38 19.59 14.96
N SER A 100 -10.44 20.15 14.18
CA SER A 100 -10.07 19.62 12.87
C SER A 100 -9.62 18.16 12.93
N VAL A 101 -8.76 17.85 13.90
CA VAL A 101 -8.27 16.51 14.23
C VAL A 101 -8.00 16.43 15.73
N ALA A 102 -8.33 15.31 16.35
CA ALA A 102 -7.98 15.04 17.73
C ALA A 102 -7.46 13.61 17.89
N ILE A 103 -6.42 13.42 18.70
CA ILE A 103 -5.84 12.11 19.06
C ILE A 103 -5.63 12.06 20.56
N GLY A 104 -6.14 11.00 21.20
CA GLY A 104 -5.93 10.72 22.61
C GLY A 104 -4.71 9.84 22.86
N VAL A 105 -3.90 10.20 23.84
CA VAL A 105 -2.82 9.36 24.39
C VAL A 105 -3.09 9.11 25.86
N ARG A 106 -3.30 7.83 26.21
CA ARG A 106 -3.68 7.44 27.57
C ARG A 106 -2.47 7.42 28.50
N ILE A 107 -2.60 7.98 29.70
CA ILE A 107 -1.56 7.82 30.75
C ILE A 107 -1.78 6.54 31.58
N PRO A 108 -0.70 5.86 32.04
CA PRO A 108 0.71 6.23 31.84
C PRO A 108 1.15 6.07 30.38
N CYS A 109 1.94 7.02 29.89
CA CYS A 109 2.47 7.04 28.52
C CYS A 109 3.97 7.27 28.51
N THR A 110 4.63 6.85 27.44
CA THR A 110 6.04 7.10 27.17
C THR A 110 6.22 8.28 26.22
N THR A 111 7.42 8.82 26.15
CA THR A 111 7.79 9.85 25.16
C THR A 111 7.55 9.36 23.72
N THR A 112 7.74 8.06 23.47
CA THR A 112 7.49 7.43 22.17
C THR A 112 6.02 7.48 21.77
N ASP A 113 5.10 7.25 22.71
CA ASP A 113 3.66 7.25 22.45
C ASP A 113 3.18 8.65 22.02
N VAL A 114 3.65 9.69 22.72
CA VAL A 114 3.32 11.09 22.41
C VAL A 114 3.89 11.49 21.04
N ILE A 115 5.15 11.12 20.76
CA ILE A 115 5.78 11.40 19.45
C ILE A 115 5.05 10.68 18.32
N ALA A 116 4.63 9.43 18.52
CA ALA A 116 3.88 8.68 17.51
C ALA A 116 2.57 9.37 17.14
N ALA A 117 1.83 9.89 18.13
CA ALA A 117 0.61 10.67 17.89
C ALA A 117 0.89 11.96 17.13
N LEU A 118 1.93 12.71 17.50
CA LEU A 118 2.32 13.94 16.83
C LEU A 118 2.79 13.70 15.39
N THR A 119 3.60 12.66 15.16
CA THR A 119 4.05 12.26 13.83
C THR A 119 2.88 11.80 12.96
N TYR A 120 1.89 11.10 13.51
CA TYR A 120 0.70 10.75 12.75
C TYR A 120 -0.05 12.00 12.26
N ILE A 121 -0.23 13.02 13.11
CA ILE A 121 -0.87 14.28 12.69
C ILE A 121 -0.03 14.99 11.62
N ASP A 122 1.29 15.08 11.84
CA ASP A 122 2.23 15.71 10.91
C ASP A 122 2.21 15.05 9.52
N ASP A 123 2.27 13.72 9.49
CA ASP A 123 2.29 12.91 8.26
C ASP A 123 1.00 13.02 7.45
N HIS A 124 -0.14 13.35 8.09
CA HIS A 124 -1.46 13.45 7.44
C HIS A 124 -2.01 14.89 7.39
N TYR A 125 -1.21 15.89 7.76
CA TYR A 125 -1.67 17.28 7.89
C TYR A 125 -2.25 17.83 6.57
N GLU A 126 -1.58 17.59 5.45
CA GLU A 126 -2.04 18.01 4.11
C GLU A 126 -3.33 17.31 3.69
N ASP A 127 -3.53 16.05 4.08
CA ASP A 127 -4.79 15.33 3.82
C ASP A 127 -5.94 15.99 4.59
N PHE A 128 -5.71 16.35 5.85
CA PHE A 128 -6.71 17.07 6.66
C PHE A 128 -7.02 18.46 6.10
N VAL A 129 -6.03 19.15 5.52
CA VAL A 129 -6.22 20.42 4.81
C VAL A 129 -7.06 20.23 3.53
N GLN A 130 -6.75 19.22 2.72
CA GLN A 130 -7.47 18.94 1.47
C GLN A 130 -8.92 18.52 1.71
N GLU A 131 -9.19 17.81 2.81
CA GLU A 131 -10.53 17.45 3.25
C GLU A 131 -11.31 18.63 3.85
N GLY A 132 -10.70 19.82 3.95
CA GLY A 132 -11.31 21.01 4.55
C GLY A 132 -11.48 20.91 6.07
N ARG A 133 -10.85 19.91 6.72
CA ARG A 133 -10.86 19.77 8.17
C ARG A 133 -9.96 20.80 8.83
N VAL A 134 -8.83 21.12 8.21
CA VAL A 134 -7.90 22.19 8.65
C VAL A 134 -7.98 23.36 7.67
N PRO A 135 -8.27 24.59 8.12
CA PRO A 135 -8.36 25.74 7.23
C PRO A 135 -6.99 26.11 6.65
N GLN A 136 -6.93 26.35 5.34
CA GLN A 136 -5.75 26.94 4.70
C GLN A 136 -5.61 28.39 5.15
N ARG A 137 -4.68 28.67 6.09
CA ARG A 137 -4.27 30.05 6.38
C ARG A 137 -3.55 30.61 5.16
N LYS A 138 -4.21 31.52 4.43
CA LYS A 138 -3.59 32.27 3.35
C LYS A 138 -2.48 33.12 3.96
N HIS A 139 -1.27 32.92 3.47
CA HIS A 139 -0.10 33.68 3.88
C HIS A 139 -0.26 35.11 3.34
N GLU A 140 -0.90 36.00 4.10
CA GLU A 140 -0.65 37.44 3.93
C GLU A 140 0.74 37.70 4.50
N VAL A 141 1.76 37.40 3.69
CA VAL A 141 3.10 37.89 3.95
C VAL A 141 2.97 39.41 3.99
N ARG A 142 3.05 40.01 5.18
CA ARG A 142 3.38 41.43 5.33
C ARG A 142 4.73 41.63 4.65
N LYS A 143 4.70 41.92 3.35
CA LYS A 143 5.85 42.41 2.62
C LYS A 143 6.12 43.80 3.17
N GLU A 144 7.08 43.92 4.08
CA GLU A 144 7.81 45.18 4.20
C GLU A 144 8.44 45.46 2.83
N GLU A 145 7.95 46.49 2.17
CA GLU A 145 8.34 46.89 0.83
C GLU A 145 9.79 47.40 0.82
N ALA A 146 10.73 46.55 0.41
CA ALA A 146 11.96 47.04 -0.21
C ALA A 146 11.63 47.40 -1.66
N LEU A 147 11.55 48.70 -1.94
CA LEU A 147 11.41 49.30 -3.28
C LEU A 147 12.44 48.73 -4.26
N ILE A 148 12.01 47.95 -5.26
CA ILE A 148 12.57 47.97 -6.63
C ILE A 148 11.44 47.70 -7.63
N GLN A 149 11.26 48.64 -8.57
CA GLN A 149 10.29 48.59 -9.67
C GLN A 149 10.71 47.63 -10.82
N PRO A 150 9.78 47.22 -11.71
CA PRO A 150 9.82 45.93 -12.40
C PRO A 150 10.38 45.98 -13.84
N VAL A 151 10.74 44.79 -14.36
CA VAL A 151 10.80 44.51 -15.80
C VAL A 151 9.88 43.30 -16.08
N PRO A 152 8.98 43.37 -17.08
CA PRO A 152 8.00 42.31 -17.35
C PRO A 152 8.54 41.32 -18.41
N GLN A 153 8.58 40.03 -18.08
CA GLN A 153 8.52 38.97 -19.09
C GLN A 153 7.66 37.80 -18.62
N GLY A 154 6.76 37.39 -19.51
CA GLY A 154 5.65 36.49 -19.22
C GLY A 154 5.97 34.99 -19.31
N LYS A 155 4.97 34.24 -18.80
CA LYS A 155 4.50 32.88 -19.12
C LYS A 155 5.55 31.81 -19.47
N VAL A 156 5.53 30.69 -18.75
CA VAL A 156 4.91 29.41 -19.17
C VAL A 156 4.99 28.41 -17.98
N GLY A 157 3.90 27.68 -17.74
CA GLY A 157 3.65 26.86 -16.55
C GLY A 157 4.63 25.70 -16.32
N ARG A 158 5.04 25.55 -15.06
CA ARG A 158 5.98 24.54 -14.53
C ARG A 158 5.34 23.58 -13.50
N ASP A 159 4.01 23.47 -13.45
CA ASP A 159 3.35 22.89 -12.26
C ASP A 159 3.00 21.39 -12.34
N LEU A 160 3.46 20.64 -13.34
CA LEU A 160 3.13 19.20 -13.47
C LEU A 160 4.32 18.24 -13.44
N VAL A 161 5.56 18.74 -13.40
CA VAL A 161 6.76 17.89 -13.29
C VAL A 161 7.19 17.72 -11.82
N GLY A 162 6.91 18.70 -10.96
CA GLY A 162 7.33 18.69 -9.55
C GLY A 162 6.59 17.71 -8.63
N SER A 163 5.40 17.23 -8.99
CA SER A 163 4.66 16.26 -8.16
C SER A 163 5.22 14.84 -8.26
N PHE A 164 5.84 14.49 -9.39
CA PHE A 164 6.44 13.17 -9.59
C PHE A 164 7.80 13.06 -8.89
N GLU A 165 8.65 14.09 -9.02
CA GLU A 165 9.96 14.16 -8.34
C GLU A 165 9.83 14.25 -6.80
N ARG A 166 8.77 14.91 -6.28
CA ARG A 166 8.48 14.95 -4.84
C ARG A 166 8.03 13.60 -4.28
N ARG A 167 7.14 12.87 -4.98
CA ARG A 167 6.71 11.52 -4.57
C ARG A 167 7.85 10.52 -4.61
N GLU A 168 8.78 10.67 -5.57
CA GLU A 168 9.99 9.85 -5.61
C GLU A 168 10.94 10.14 -4.43
N ALA A 169 11.03 11.40 -3.99
CA ALA A 169 11.81 11.81 -2.81
C ALA A 169 11.19 11.34 -1.48
N GLU A 170 9.86 11.33 -1.37
CA GLU A 170 9.12 10.82 -0.21
C GLU A 170 9.21 9.29 -0.10
N ALA A 171 9.13 8.57 -1.22
CA ALA A 171 9.38 7.14 -1.24
C ALA A 171 10.84 6.80 -0.86
N ARG A 172 11.81 7.68 -1.17
CA ARG A 172 13.21 7.53 -0.73
C ARG A 172 13.36 7.80 0.77
N SER A 173 12.71 8.83 1.32
CA SER A 173 12.82 9.18 2.74
C SER A 173 12.16 8.17 3.70
N ALA A 174 11.04 7.54 3.31
CA ALA A 174 10.38 6.50 4.09
C ALA A 174 11.16 5.17 4.16
N SER A 175 12.22 4.99 3.35
CA SER A 175 13.02 3.77 3.29
C SER A 175 14.33 3.79 4.10
N LEU A 176 14.59 4.84 4.88
CA LEU A 176 15.86 5.07 5.59
C LEU A 176 16.06 4.31 6.92
N SER A 177 15.23 3.31 7.24
CA SER A 177 15.43 2.46 8.44
C SER A 177 15.29 0.96 8.19
N TYR A 178 15.21 0.55 6.93
CA TYR A 178 15.35 -0.87 6.60
C TYR A 178 16.83 -1.21 6.55
N GLU A 179 17.25 -2.24 7.28
CA GLU A 179 18.42 -3.02 6.89
C GLU A 179 18.10 -3.61 5.52
N VAL A 180 18.50 -2.90 4.47
CA VAL A 180 18.48 -3.44 3.12
C VAL A 180 19.42 -4.65 3.17
N PRO A 181 18.96 -5.85 2.78
CA PRO A 181 19.85 -7.00 2.68
C PRO A 181 21.10 -6.58 1.91
N PRO A 182 22.29 -7.11 2.23
CA PRO A 182 23.49 -6.84 1.45
C PRO A 182 23.15 -7.01 -0.04
N THR A 183 23.62 -6.11 -0.90
CA THR A 183 23.26 -6.07 -2.33
C THR A 183 23.31 -7.45 -2.99
N THR A 184 24.27 -8.28 -2.59
CA THR A 184 24.43 -9.66 -3.05
C THR A 184 23.25 -10.60 -2.73
N GLN A 185 22.52 -10.39 -1.64
CA GLN A 185 21.36 -11.22 -1.27
C GLN A 185 20.10 -10.77 -2.02
N ALA A 186 19.94 -9.47 -2.25
CA ALA A 186 18.86 -8.94 -3.08
C ALA A 186 18.99 -9.42 -4.53
N ASP A 187 20.22 -9.44 -5.08
CA ASP A 187 20.49 -9.92 -6.43
C ASP A 187 20.21 -11.43 -6.58
N LYS A 188 20.57 -12.25 -5.58
CA LYS A 188 20.25 -13.69 -5.58
C LYS A 188 18.74 -13.95 -5.61
N HIS A 189 18.01 -13.28 -4.72
CA HIS A 189 16.55 -13.43 -4.62
C HIS A 189 15.85 -12.98 -5.91
N PHE A 190 16.40 -11.96 -6.56
CA PHE A 190 15.92 -11.46 -7.83
C PHE A 190 16.11 -12.46 -8.98
N SER A 191 17.31 -13.05 -9.10
CA SER A 191 17.55 -14.10 -10.10
C SER A 191 16.72 -15.36 -9.87
N GLU A 192 16.48 -15.71 -8.60
CA GLU A 192 15.62 -16.83 -8.23
C GLU A 192 14.18 -16.66 -8.74
N ILE A 193 13.64 -15.44 -8.74
CA ILE A 193 12.30 -15.16 -9.28
C ILE A 193 12.23 -15.50 -10.77
N PHE A 194 13.20 -15.04 -11.57
CA PHE A 194 13.21 -15.32 -13.00
C PHE A 194 13.42 -16.79 -13.32
N ASN A 195 14.29 -17.48 -12.57
CA ASN A 195 14.49 -18.92 -12.73
C ASN A 195 13.18 -19.65 -12.46
N ASN A 196 12.49 -19.34 -11.36
CA ASN A 196 11.18 -19.94 -11.06
C ASN A 196 10.13 -19.65 -12.14
N LEU A 197 10.07 -18.43 -12.68
CA LEU A 197 9.16 -18.09 -13.78
C LEU A 197 9.40 -18.95 -15.03
N THR A 198 10.66 -19.25 -15.33
CA THR A 198 11.06 -20.12 -16.44
C THR A 198 10.82 -21.59 -16.14
N ASP A 199 11.31 -22.09 -15.01
CA ASP A 199 11.26 -23.50 -14.61
C ASP A 199 9.83 -24.00 -14.45
N LEU A 200 8.94 -23.15 -13.94
CA LEU A 200 7.52 -23.45 -13.79
C LEU A 200 6.70 -23.16 -15.05
N GLY A 201 7.32 -22.69 -16.13
CA GLY A 201 6.64 -22.33 -17.38
C GLY A 201 5.52 -21.31 -17.16
N LEU A 202 5.71 -20.35 -16.26
CA LEU A 202 4.67 -19.36 -15.93
C LEU A 202 4.54 -18.31 -17.02
N MET A 203 5.59 -18.05 -17.78
CA MET A 203 5.61 -17.01 -18.82
C MET A 203 4.66 -17.29 -20.01
N SER A 204 4.29 -18.56 -20.22
CA SER A 204 3.44 -19.01 -21.32
C SER A 204 1.94 -19.08 -21.00
N ARG A 205 1.53 -18.81 -19.75
CA ARG A 205 0.13 -18.90 -19.32
C ARG A 205 -0.27 -17.74 -18.41
N PRO A 206 -1.57 -17.38 -18.38
CA PRO A 206 -2.08 -16.39 -17.44
C PRO A 206 -2.17 -16.96 -16.02
N LEU A 207 -1.99 -16.12 -14.99
CA LEU A 207 -2.19 -16.47 -13.58
C LEU A 207 -3.33 -15.68 -12.91
N GLY A 208 -4.17 -15.03 -13.71
CA GLY A 208 -5.32 -14.28 -13.20
C GLY A 208 -5.08 -12.79 -12.97
N GLY A 209 -4.01 -12.21 -13.52
CA GLY A 209 -3.78 -10.77 -13.40
C GLY A 209 -4.88 -9.90 -14.01
N ARG A 210 -5.66 -10.43 -14.97
CA ARG A 210 -6.87 -9.77 -15.50
C ARG A 210 -7.91 -9.54 -14.41
N GLN A 211 -8.20 -10.57 -13.62
CA GLN A 211 -9.19 -10.52 -12.55
C GLN A 211 -8.71 -9.60 -11.42
N LEU A 212 -7.40 -9.56 -11.15
CA LEU A 212 -6.85 -8.56 -10.24
C LEU A 212 -7.09 -7.12 -10.74
N ALA A 213 -6.87 -6.86 -12.03
CA ALA A 213 -6.93 -5.53 -12.64
C ALA A 213 -8.34 -4.93 -12.75
N ILE A 214 -9.37 -5.77 -12.87
CA ILE A 214 -10.76 -5.31 -13.05
C ILE A 214 -11.34 -4.88 -11.70
N ALA A 215 -11.96 -3.69 -11.64
CA ALA A 215 -12.75 -3.29 -10.47
C ALA A 215 -13.97 -4.21 -10.39
N MET A 216 -13.97 -5.10 -9.40
CA MET A 216 -14.88 -6.24 -9.41
C MET A 216 -16.24 -5.88 -8.80
N ASP A 217 -17.28 -6.00 -9.62
CA ASP A 217 -18.55 -6.51 -9.12
C ASP A 217 -18.54 -8.05 -9.19
N GLU A 218 -19.47 -8.71 -8.51
CA GLU A 218 -19.55 -10.18 -8.48
C GLU A 218 -19.76 -10.80 -9.88
N SER A 219 -20.31 -10.03 -10.83
CA SER A 219 -20.51 -10.43 -12.22
C SER A 219 -19.23 -10.42 -13.06
N ALA A 220 -18.12 -9.87 -12.56
CA ALA A 220 -16.85 -9.84 -13.28
C ALA A 220 -16.15 -11.21 -13.39
N PHE A 221 -16.63 -12.24 -12.68
CA PHE A 221 -16.08 -13.59 -12.75
C PHE A 221 -16.91 -14.49 -13.66
N GLU A 222 -16.32 -14.86 -14.79
CA GLU A 222 -16.91 -15.79 -15.76
C GLU A 222 -17.02 -17.22 -15.18
N ASP A 223 -16.08 -17.62 -14.33
CA ASP A 223 -16.05 -18.92 -13.67
C ASP A 223 -16.20 -18.75 -12.15
N LYS A 224 -17.26 -19.31 -11.56
CA LYS A 224 -17.49 -19.29 -10.10
C LYS A 224 -17.08 -20.61 -9.41
N SER A 225 -16.47 -21.56 -10.12
CA SER A 225 -16.03 -22.85 -9.56
C SER A 225 -15.03 -22.71 -8.41
N TYR A 226 -14.25 -21.62 -8.42
CA TYR A 226 -13.34 -21.26 -7.33
C TYR A 226 -14.05 -20.88 -6.02
N PHE A 227 -15.36 -20.60 -6.06
CA PHE A 227 -16.18 -20.23 -4.91
C PHE A 227 -17.11 -21.36 -4.45
N THR A 228 -16.99 -22.55 -5.06
CA THR A 228 -17.80 -23.70 -4.67
C THR A 228 -17.11 -24.49 -3.57
N ILE A 229 -17.78 -24.62 -2.43
CA ILE A 229 -17.39 -25.52 -1.34
C ILE A 229 -18.39 -26.68 -1.29
N GLN A 230 -17.87 -27.91 -1.26
CA GLN A 230 -18.70 -29.12 -1.21
C GLN A 230 -19.27 -29.38 0.18
N ASP A 231 -18.49 -29.11 1.24
CA ASP A 231 -18.93 -29.29 2.62
C ASP A 231 -20.02 -28.27 3.00
N GLU A 232 -21.13 -28.77 3.55
CA GLU A 232 -22.29 -27.96 3.88
C GLU A 232 -22.02 -26.94 4.99
N LYS A 233 -21.24 -27.30 6.01
CA LYS A 233 -20.93 -26.39 7.12
C LYS A 233 -20.01 -25.27 6.68
N ALA A 234 -19.00 -25.58 5.88
CA ALA A 234 -18.11 -24.60 5.29
C ALA A 234 -18.83 -23.68 4.30
N ARG A 235 -19.80 -24.20 3.53
CA ARG A 235 -20.67 -23.37 2.70
C ARG A 235 -21.47 -22.38 3.54
N ILE A 236 -22.11 -22.82 4.62
CA ILE A 236 -22.86 -21.93 5.53
C ILE A 236 -21.95 -20.81 6.08
N LEU A 237 -20.73 -21.13 6.51
CA LEU A 237 -19.80 -20.12 6.98
C LEU A 237 -19.40 -19.14 5.87
N THR A 238 -19.22 -19.64 4.64
CA THR A 238 -18.89 -18.79 3.48
C THR A 238 -20.04 -17.87 3.10
N ASP A 239 -21.28 -18.35 3.18
CA ASP A 239 -22.49 -17.55 2.98
C ASP A 239 -22.59 -16.46 4.04
N GLN A 240 -22.34 -16.78 5.31
CA GLN A 240 -22.27 -15.79 6.40
C GLN A 240 -21.19 -14.73 6.14
N ILE A 241 -20.02 -15.14 5.65
CA ILE A 241 -18.97 -14.22 5.23
C ILE A 241 -19.48 -13.30 4.14
N ALA A 242 -20.12 -13.84 3.10
CA ALA A 242 -20.65 -13.07 1.99
C ALA A 242 -21.79 -12.12 2.41
N GLU A 243 -22.59 -12.46 3.42
CA GLU A 243 -23.68 -11.62 3.92
C GLU A 243 -23.19 -10.46 4.81
N CYS A 244 -22.20 -10.71 5.66
CA CYS A 244 -21.73 -9.74 6.66
C CYS A 244 -20.66 -8.78 6.13
N THR A 245 -20.20 -8.97 4.89
CA THR A 245 -19.08 -8.22 4.31
C THR A 245 -19.56 -7.04 3.46
N SER A 246 -18.85 -5.91 3.57
CA SER A 246 -19.10 -4.79 2.67
C SER A 246 -18.81 -5.18 1.22
N GLN A 247 -19.37 -4.48 0.24
CA GLN A 247 -19.10 -4.76 -1.18
C GLN A 247 -17.60 -4.78 -1.50
N TRP A 248 -16.81 -3.94 -0.82
CA TRP A 248 -15.36 -3.91 -0.95
C TRP A 248 -14.73 -5.22 -0.43
N ASP A 249 -15.17 -5.70 0.73
CA ASP A 249 -14.67 -6.92 1.37
C ASP A 249 -14.99 -8.14 0.51
N LYS A 250 -16.19 -8.18 -0.09
CA LYS A 250 -16.55 -9.19 -1.10
C LYS A 250 -15.55 -9.21 -2.26
N GLY A 251 -15.19 -8.04 -2.80
CA GLY A 251 -14.18 -7.93 -3.84
C GLY A 251 -12.81 -8.47 -3.40
N HIS A 252 -12.37 -8.20 -2.17
CA HIS A 252 -11.12 -8.76 -1.63
C HIS A 252 -11.17 -10.28 -1.53
N ILE A 253 -12.26 -10.81 -0.99
CA ILE A 253 -12.51 -12.24 -0.82
C ILE A 253 -12.44 -12.97 -2.16
N HIS A 254 -13.19 -12.50 -3.14
CA HIS A 254 -13.23 -13.13 -4.46
C HIS A 254 -11.86 -13.07 -5.17
N ARG A 255 -11.13 -11.95 -5.10
CA ARG A 255 -9.77 -11.85 -5.68
C ARG A 255 -8.82 -12.84 -5.02
N THR A 256 -8.82 -12.88 -3.70
CA THR A 256 -7.92 -13.73 -2.92
C THR A 256 -8.18 -15.20 -3.25
N ALA A 257 -9.44 -15.64 -3.22
CA ALA A 257 -9.82 -17.01 -3.52
C ALA A 257 -9.48 -17.40 -4.98
N PHE A 258 -9.84 -16.55 -5.94
CA PHE A 258 -9.56 -16.79 -7.36
C PHE A 258 -8.06 -16.90 -7.64
N LEU A 259 -7.25 -15.96 -7.14
CA LEU A 259 -5.81 -15.98 -7.34
C LEU A 259 -5.14 -17.15 -6.62
N ALA A 260 -5.60 -17.51 -5.41
CA ALA A 260 -5.10 -18.69 -4.71
C ALA A 260 -5.34 -19.96 -5.52
N TRP A 261 -6.54 -20.10 -6.09
CA TRP A 261 -6.92 -21.22 -6.93
C TRP A 261 -6.09 -21.31 -8.23
N GLU A 262 -5.98 -20.20 -8.98
CA GLU A 262 -5.19 -20.14 -10.22
C GLU A 262 -3.71 -20.44 -10.00
N ILE A 263 -3.11 -19.89 -8.92
CA ILE A 263 -1.72 -20.18 -8.55
C ILE A 263 -1.57 -21.66 -8.19
N SER A 264 -2.47 -22.22 -7.38
CA SER A 264 -2.43 -23.62 -6.97
C SER A 264 -2.45 -24.57 -8.18
N ARG A 265 -3.35 -24.33 -9.14
CA ARG A 265 -3.43 -25.10 -10.39
C ARG A 265 -2.17 -24.95 -11.24
N SER A 266 -1.63 -23.74 -11.31
CA SER A 266 -0.46 -23.45 -12.14
C SER A 266 0.81 -24.11 -11.63
N LEU A 267 0.91 -24.37 -10.32
CA LEU A 267 2.02 -25.12 -9.74
C LEU A 267 2.01 -26.62 -10.07
N GLY A 268 1.03 -27.12 -10.83
CA GLY A 268 0.98 -28.51 -11.29
C GLY A 268 0.76 -29.52 -10.15
N ARG A 269 0.13 -29.07 -9.06
CA ARG A 269 -0.17 -29.89 -7.88
C ARG A 269 -1.43 -30.73 -8.11
N SER A 270 -1.67 -31.68 -7.19
CA SER A 270 -2.85 -32.55 -7.25
C SER A 270 -4.14 -31.76 -7.08
N GLU A 271 -5.25 -32.29 -7.57
CA GLU A 271 -6.57 -31.67 -7.38
C GLU A 271 -6.92 -31.51 -5.88
N SER A 272 -6.52 -32.48 -5.06
CA SER A 272 -6.71 -32.41 -3.60
C SER A 272 -5.97 -31.22 -2.96
N PHE A 273 -4.77 -30.89 -3.44
CA PHE A 273 -4.02 -29.71 -3.00
C PHE A 273 -4.77 -28.43 -3.38
N VAL A 274 -5.23 -28.34 -4.63
CA VAL A 274 -5.96 -27.18 -5.15
C VAL A 274 -7.24 -26.95 -4.35
N GLU A 275 -8.03 -28.00 -4.13
CA GLU A 275 -9.29 -27.94 -3.40
C GLU A 275 -9.09 -27.57 -1.93
N SER A 276 -8.10 -28.18 -1.26
CA SER A 276 -7.80 -27.86 0.15
C SER A 276 -7.29 -26.42 0.31
N THR A 277 -6.50 -25.93 -0.65
CA THR A 277 -6.00 -24.53 -0.64
C THR A 277 -7.16 -23.55 -0.86
N LYS A 278 -8.05 -23.85 -1.81
CA LYS A 278 -9.25 -23.06 -2.09
C LYS A 278 -10.17 -23.00 -0.87
N GLU A 279 -10.47 -24.15 -0.26
CA GLU A 279 -11.32 -24.25 0.93
C GLU A 279 -10.72 -23.47 2.11
N ALA A 280 -9.44 -23.67 2.41
CA ALA A 280 -8.73 -22.90 3.45
C ALA A 280 -8.74 -21.39 3.15
N CYS A 281 -8.58 -21.00 1.88
CA CYS A 281 -8.60 -19.60 1.45
C CYS A 281 -9.96 -18.94 1.68
N LEU A 282 -11.06 -19.65 1.46
CA LEU A 282 -12.41 -19.14 1.69
C LEU A 282 -12.71 -19.04 3.20
N LEU A 283 -12.32 -20.07 3.96
CA LEU A 283 -12.65 -20.15 5.38
C LEU A 283 -11.82 -19.24 6.27
N TYR A 284 -10.54 -18.96 5.94
CA TYR A 284 -9.73 -18.06 6.79
C TYR A 284 -10.30 -16.63 6.82
N LEU A 285 -11.05 -16.23 5.79
CA LEU A 285 -11.66 -14.91 5.70
C LEU A 285 -12.71 -14.68 6.80
N ALA A 286 -13.20 -15.74 7.45
CA ALA A 286 -13.97 -15.63 8.69
C ALA A 286 -13.22 -14.86 9.79
N ALA A 287 -11.88 -14.83 9.74
CA ALA A 287 -11.04 -14.09 10.70
C ALA A 287 -11.19 -12.58 10.55
N LEU A 288 -11.76 -12.12 9.43
CA LEU A 288 -11.96 -10.71 9.10
C LEU A 288 -13.40 -10.24 9.36
N LEU A 289 -14.31 -11.14 9.79
CA LEU A 289 -15.69 -10.79 10.07
C LEU A 289 -15.82 -9.83 11.25
N ASP A 290 -16.75 -8.89 11.12
CA ASP A 290 -17.05 -7.85 12.12
C ASP A 290 -15.84 -6.96 12.51
N LEU A 291 -14.80 -6.95 11.67
CA LEU A 291 -13.62 -6.11 11.90
C LEU A 291 -13.70 -4.78 11.14
N PRO A 292 -12.98 -3.76 11.61
CA PRO A 292 -12.83 -2.52 10.86
C PRO A 292 -12.19 -2.77 9.48
N GLN A 293 -12.60 -2.03 8.46
CA GLN A 293 -12.10 -2.18 7.06
C GLN A 293 -10.58 -2.11 6.92
N GLU A 294 -9.86 -1.52 7.89
CA GLU A 294 -8.40 -1.51 7.90
C GLU A 294 -7.81 -2.93 7.92
N TYR A 295 -8.52 -3.90 8.50
CA TYR A 295 -8.12 -5.31 8.55
C TYR A 295 -8.08 -5.97 7.18
N CYS A 296 -8.58 -5.34 6.13
CA CYS A 296 -8.46 -5.82 4.77
C CYS A 296 -7.59 -4.89 3.89
N ARG A 297 -7.24 -3.69 4.37
CA ARG A 297 -6.50 -2.67 3.60
C ARG A 297 -5.05 -2.46 4.06
N ARG A 298 -4.71 -2.96 5.24
CA ARG A 298 -3.40 -2.76 5.85
C ARG A 298 -2.48 -3.92 5.48
N ASP A 299 -1.34 -3.56 4.90
CA ASP A 299 -0.18 -4.42 4.74
C ASP A 299 0.36 -4.77 6.13
N TYR A 300 0.65 -6.04 6.40
CA TYR A 300 1.17 -6.54 7.68
C TYR A 300 2.66 -6.92 7.65
N PHE A 301 3.35 -6.76 6.52
CA PHE A 301 4.79 -7.03 6.40
C PHE A 301 5.67 -5.85 6.80
N HIS A 302 5.10 -4.65 6.89
CA HIS A 302 5.86 -3.48 7.33
C HIS A 302 6.12 -3.51 8.85
N PRO A 303 7.37 -3.30 9.35
CA PRO A 303 7.73 -3.40 10.76
C PRO A 303 6.89 -2.55 11.71
N ARG A 304 6.47 -1.36 11.24
CA ARG A 304 5.57 -0.46 11.99
C ARG A 304 4.20 -1.07 12.31
N TYR A 305 3.85 -2.20 11.70
CA TYR A 305 2.56 -2.87 11.87
C TYR A 305 2.69 -4.17 12.65
N GLN A 306 3.73 -4.35 13.45
CA GLN A 306 3.91 -5.56 14.26
C GLN A 306 2.73 -5.85 15.19
N ALA A 307 2.14 -4.82 15.83
CA ALA A 307 0.96 -5.02 16.67
C ALA A 307 -0.25 -5.53 15.87
N PHE A 308 -0.51 -4.93 14.71
CA PHE A 308 -1.58 -5.36 13.79
C PHE A 308 -1.34 -6.78 13.28
N ARG A 309 -0.10 -7.09 12.91
CA ARG A 309 0.35 -8.41 12.43
C ARG A 309 0.11 -9.50 13.48
N ASN A 310 0.45 -9.23 14.74
CA ASN A 310 0.24 -10.17 15.84
C ASN A 310 -1.25 -10.39 16.11
N ASP A 311 -2.07 -9.32 16.08
CA ASP A 311 -3.51 -9.47 16.26
C ASP A 311 -4.17 -10.26 15.12
N LEU A 312 -3.81 -9.95 13.87
CA LEU A 312 -4.28 -10.69 12.70
C LEU A 312 -3.89 -12.17 12.77
N SER A 313 -2.62 -12.47 13.09
CA SER A 313 -2.15 -13.85 13.26
C SER A 313 -2.96 -14.60 14.33
N ARG A 314 -3.18 -14.01 15.50
CA ARG A 314 -3.99 -14.60 16.58
C ARG A 314 -5.40 -14.95 16.11
N ARG A 315 -6.08 -14.04 15.41
CA ARG A 315 -7.44 -14.27 14.90
C ARG A 315 -7.48 -15.38 13.86
N VAL A 316 -6.51 -15.40 12.94
CA VAL A 316 -6.39 -16.47 11.95
C VAL A 316 -6.19 -17.82 12.66
N LYS A 317 -5.44 -17.86 13.76
CA LYS A 317 -5.27 -19.07 14.59
C LYS A 317 -6.57 -19.54 15.25
N GLU A 318 -7.40 -18.62 15.73
CA GLU A 318 -8.71 -18.93 16.31
C GLU A 318 -9.64 -19.55 15.26
N ILE A 319 -9.64 -19.00 14.05
CA ILE A 319 -10.39 -19.57 12.92
C ILE A 319 -9.84 -20.94 12.51
N ALA A 320 -8.52 -21.13 12.53
CA ALA A 320 -7.92 -22.44 12.25
C ALA A 320 -8.47 -23.54 13.17
N TYR A 321 -8.62 -23.25 14.47
CA TYR A 321 -9.21 -24.17 15.43
C TYR A 321 -10.69 -24.45 15.10
N LYS A 322 -11.48 -23.39 14.87
CA LYS A 322 -12.90 -23.53 14.52
C LYS A 322 -13.09 -24.40 13.27
N VAL A 323 -12.34 -24.13 12.21
CA VAL A 323 -12.40 -24.89 10.96
C VAL A 323 -11.93 -26.34 11.17
N GLY A 324 -10.79 -26.53 11.83
CA GLY A 324 -10.20 -27.86 12.01
C GLY A 324 -10.98 -28.78 12.95
N VAL A 325 -11.62 -28.23 13.99
CA VAL A 325 -12.24 -28.99 15.07
C VAL A 325 -13.76 -28.90 15.04
N GLU A 326 -14.34 -27.70 14.93
CA GLU A 326 -15.81 -27.53 15.00
C GLU A 326 -16.49 -27.87 13.67
N LEU A 327 -15.83 -27.55 12.55
CA LEU A 327 -16.34 -27.87 11.21
C LEU A 327 -15.91 -29.25 10.71
N ASP A 328 -15.01 -29.94 11.41
CA ASP A 328 -14.43 -31.23 11.02
C ASP A 328 -13.67 -31.19 9.68
N LEU A 329 -12.95 -30.08 9.45
CA LEU A 329 -12.13 -29.87 8.24
C LEU A 329 -10.64 -29.77 8.62
N PRO A 330 -10.01 -30.89 9.04
CA PRO A 330 -8.69 -30.87 9.65
C PRO A 330 -7.59 -30.40 8.69
N VAL A 331 -7.71 -30.64 7.39
CA VAL A 331 -6.71 -30.19 6.40
C VAL A 331 -6.78 -28.67 6.22
N ALA A 332 -7.97 -28.12 5.99
CA ALA A 332 -8.17 -26.68 5.89
C ALA A 332 -7.75 -25.97 7.20
N GLY A 333 -8.14 -26.50 8.36
CA GLY A 333 -7.72 -25.98 9.65
C GLY A 333 -6.19 -25.96 9.84
N LYS A 334 -5.48 -27.01 9.39
CA LYS A 334 -4.01 -27.03 9.40
C LYS A 334 -3.40 -25.98 8.47
N ILE A 335 -3.92 -25.81 7.25
CA ILE A 335 -3.45 -24.78 6.31
C ILE A 335 -3.65 -23.38 6.90
N ILE A 336 -4.81 -23.09 7.49
CA ILE A 336 -5.10 -21.80 8.13
C ILE A 336 -4.20 -21.59 9.37
N GLY A 337 -3.94 -22.65 10.14
CA GLY A 337 -3.00 -22.62 11.24
C GLY A 337 -1.59 -22.23 10.78
N LYS A 338 -1.11 -22.84 9.70
CA LYS A 338 0.18 -22.46 9.09
C LYS A 338 0.19 -21.06 8.49
N LEU A 339 -0.93 -20.61 7.94
CA LEU A 339 -1.07 -19.21 7.51
C LEU A 339 -0.89 -18.25 8.69
N SER A 340 -1.46 -18.56 9.86
CA SER A 340 -1.26 -17.76 11.08
C SER A 340 0.22 -17.67 11.48
N ASP A 341 0.94 -18.78 11.45
CA ASP A 341 2.38 -18.84 11.78
C ASP A 341 3.20 -18.01 10.76
N LEU A 342 2.91 -18.14 9.46
CA LEU A 342 3.54 -17.33 8.40
C LEU A 342 3.23 -15.83 8.57
N ILE A 343 1.99 -15.48 8.93
CA ILE A 343 1.60 -14.10 9.24
C ILE A 343 2.38 -13.61 10.45
N ALA A 344 2.62 -14.40 11.50
CA ALA A 344 3.47 -14.00 12.64
C ALA A 344 4.95 -13.80 12.22
N GLY A 345 5.39 -14.49 11.18
CA GLY A 345 6.74 -14.40 10.62
C GLY A 345 7.64 -15.54 11.00
N ASP A 346 7.03 -16.63 11.47
CA ASP A 346 7.68 -17.91 11.68
C ASP A 346 7.96 -18.53 10.31
N MET A 347 9.18 -19.03 10.15
CA MET A 347 9.65 -19.62 8.91
C MET A 347 9.80 -21.12 9.14
N GLU A 348 9.02 -21.92 8.42
CA GLU A 348 9.08 -23.38 8.48
C GLU A 348 9.64 -24.00 7.19
N ASP A 349 9.73 -25.33 7.16
CA ASP A 349 10.18 -26.11 6.01
C ASP A 349 9.34 -25.77 4.77
N ARG A 350 10.03 -25.40 3.69
CA ARG A 350 9.43 -24.87 2.46
C ARG A 350 8.82 -25.96 1.57
N ASN A 351 9.02 -27.24 1.91
CA ASN A 351 8.66 -28.38 1.06
C ASN A 351 7.34 -29.08 1.45
N ASP A 352 6.67 -28.68 2.53
CA ASP A 352 5.36 -29.22 2.91
C ASP A 352 4.24 -28.57 2.07
N ASP A 353 3.35 -29.38 1.50
CA ASP A 353 2.18 -28.92 0.76
C ASP A 353 1.27 -28.03 1.64
N VAL A 354 1.14 -28.32 2.94
CA VAL A 354 0.36 -27.47 3.86
C VAL A 354 0.97 -26.07 3.97
N VAL A 355 2.30 -26.00 4.11
CA VAL A 355 3.04 -24.73 4.19
C VAL A 355 2.98 -23.99 2.86
N LEU A 356 3.06 -24.69 1.73
CA LEU A 356 2.94 -24.10 0.40
C LEU A 356 1.54 -23.51 0.16
N SER A 357 0.47 -24.23 0.51
CA SER A 357 -0.90 -23.73 0.47
C SER A 357 -1.07 -22.47 1.31
N ALA A 358 -0.56 -22.48 2.55
CA ALA A 358 -0.58 -21.31 3.42
C ALA A 358 0.19 -20.13 2.83
N ALA A 359 1.35 -20.38 2.21
CA ALA A 359 2.16 -19.36 1.54
C ALA A 359 1.44 -18.76 0.32
N ILE A 360 0.71 -19.57 -0.47
CA ILE A 360 -0.14 -19.09 -1.56
C ILE A 360 -1.15 -18.09 -1.02
N ILE A 361 -1.90 -18.47 0.02
CA ILE A 361 -2.95 -17.64 0.62
C ILE A 361 -2.35 -16.34 1.17
N GLN A 362 -1.24 -16.42 1.92
CA GLN A 362 -0.53 -15.24 2.42
C GLN A 362 -0.14 -14.29 1.29
N GLY A 363 0.43 -14.83 0.21
CA GLY A 363 0.90 -14.06 -0.92
C GLY A 363 -0.22 -13.29 -1.62
N VAL A 364 -1.34 -13.95 -1.92
CA VAL A 364 -2.47 -13.32 -2.63
C VAL A 364 -3.25 -12.35 -1.75
N ASP A 365 -3.38 -12.65 -0.45
CA ASP A 365 -4.00 -11.75 0.52
C ASP A 365 -3.18 -10.46 0.67
N LEU A 366 -1.85 -10.59 0.81
CA LEU A 366 -0.93 -9.46 0.85
C LEU A 366 -0.99 -8.64 -0.45
N LEU A 367 -1.07 -9.31 -1.60
CA LEU A 367 -1.20 -8.65 -2.90
C LEU A 367 -2.51 -7.84 -2.98
N GLY A 368 -3.64 -8.42 -2.57
CA GLY A 368 -4.94 -7.75 -2.51
C GLY A 368 -4.91 -6.52 -1.60
N ARG A 369 -4.36 -6.67 -0.39
CA ARG A 369 -4.18 -5.58 0.59
C ARG A 369 -3.28 -4.47 0.08
N SER A 370 -2.25 -4.80 -0.67
CA SER A 370 -1.26 -3.82 -1.10
C SER A 370 -1.66 -3.09 -2.36
N CYS A 371 -2.23 -3.82 -3.33
CA CYS A 371 -2.45 -3.31 -4.69
C CYS A 371 -3.91 -2.99 -4.99
N ALA A 372 -4.87 -3.35 -4.13
CA ALA A 372 -6.29 -3.10 -4.33
C ALA A 372 -6.98 -2.44 -3.11
N ARG A 373 -6.26 -1.55 -2.42
CA ARG A 373 -6.69 -0.91 -1.15
C ARG A 373 -8.05 -0.23 -1.24
N ARG A 374 -8.35 0.41 -2.38
CA ARG A 374 -9.62 1.11 -2.62
C ARG A 374 -10.69 0.25 -3.30
N GLY A 375 -10.44 -1.05 -3.46
CA GLY A 375 -11.40 -2.02 -4.01
C GLY A 375 -11.20 -2.28 -5.50
N TYR A 376 -10.35 -1.48 -6.13
CA TYR A 376 -9.87 -1.63 -7.49
C TYR A 376 -8.34 -1.67 -7.48
N PHE A 377 -7.75 -2.28 -8.51
CA PHE A 377 -6.30 -2.32 -8.68
C PHE A 377 -5.71 -0.93 -8.88
N GLU A 378 -4.65 -0.60 -8.15
CA GLU A 378 -3.94 0.68 -8.25
C GLU A 378 -2.53 0.44 -8.80
N PRO A 379 -2.25 0.81 -10.06
CA PRO A 379 -0.95 0.53 -10.68
C PRO A 379 0.24 1.19 -9.95
N GLU A 380 0.04 2.34 -9.33
CA GLU A 380 1.07 2.99 -8.49
C GLU A 380 1.47 2.11 -7.30
N LEU A 381 0.51 1.42 -6.68
CA LEU A 381 0.77 0.49 -5.58
C LEU A 381 1.45 -0.80 -6.07
N ALA A 382 1.16 -1.23 -7.30
CA ALA A 382 1.87 -2.34 -7.93
C ALA A 382 3.35 -2.00 -8.19
N TYR A 383 3.66 -0.77 -8.62
CA TYR A 383 5.04 -0.29 -8.72
C TYR A 383 5.76 -0.37 -7.36
N ASP A 384 5.11 0.13 -6.31
CA ASP A 384 5.67 0.08 -4.95
C ASP A 384 5.86 -1.35 -4.46
N PHE A 385 4.91 -2.24 -4.76
CA PHE A 385 5.01 -3.66 -4.42
C PHE A 385 6.21 -4.32 -5.08
N LEU A 386 6.38 -4.16 -6.39
CA LEU A 386 7.55 -4.65 -7.13
C LEU A 386 8.85 -4.05 -6.58
N ARG A 387 8.86 -2.76 -6.25
CA ARG A 387 10.03 -2.12 -5.63
C ARG A 387 10.38 -2.73 -4.27
N ARG A 388 9.38 -3.10 -3.46
CA ARG A 388 9.58 -3.78 -2.16
C ARG A 388 10.08 -5.21 -2.32
N ILE A 389 9.60 -5.96 -3.31
CA ILE A 389 10.15 -7.29 -3.66
C ILE A 389 11.64 -7.17 -3.97
N ARG A 390 12.01 -6.24 -4.85
CA ARG A 390 13.41 -6.03 -5.24
C ARG A 390 14.31 -5.67 -4.06
N ARG A 391 13.78 -4.95 -3.08
CA ARG A 391 14.50 -4.58 -1.84
C ARG A 391 14.56 -5.71 -0.81
N GLY A 392 13.96 -6.86 -1.08
CA GLY A 392 13.94 -7.99 -0.16
C GLY A 392 12.96 -7.83 1.00
N VAL A 393 12.02 -6.86 0.95
CA VAL A 393 11.01 -6.66 2.01
C VAL A 393 10.16 -7.92 2.21
N TYR A 394 9.88 -8.64 1.12
CA TYR A 394 9.11 -9.87 1.10
C TYR A 394 9.97 -11.13 0.99
N SER A 395 11.25 -11.06 1.38
CA SER A 395 12.19 -12.21 1.35
C SER A 395 11.78 -13.41 2.22
N LYS A 396 10.83 -13.19 3.15
CA LYS A 396 10.23 -14.25 3.97
C LYS A 396 9.13 -15.02 3.24
N ILE A 397 8.56 -14.48 2.16
CA ILE A 397 7.58 -15.20 1.35
C ILE A 397 8.30 -16.27 0.54
N ASN A 398 7.68 -17.44 0.38
CA ASN A 398 8.22 -18.50 -0.46
C ASN A 398 8.54 -17.96 -1.88
N PRO A 399 9.75 -18.16 -2.41
CA PRO A 399 10.21 -17.55 -3.66
C PRO A 399 9.41 -18.02 -4.88
N ILE A 400 8.91 -19.26 -4.88
CA ILE A 400 8.01 -19.76 -5.94
C ILE A 400 6.72 -18.93 -5.94
N ILE A 401 6.12 -18.73 -4.76
CA ILE A 401 4.90 -17.94 -4.63
C ILE A 401 5.15 -16.50 -5.03
N LEU A 402 6.27 -15.92 -4.59
CA LEU A 402 6.63 -14.55 -4.97
C LEU A 402 6.76 -14.40 -6.49
N SER A 403 7.28 -15.42 -7.17
CA SER A 403 7.37 -15.45 -8.64
C SER A 403 5.98 -15.46 -9.29
N CYS A 404 5.05 -16.26 -8.76
CA CYS A 404 3.65 -16.23 -9.18
C CYS A 404 3.02 -14.84 -8.98
N LEU A 405 3.24 -14.19 -7.83
CA LEU A 405 2.70 -12.85 -7.57
C LEU A 405 3.27 -11.79 -8.52
N VAL A 406 4.57 -11.85 -8.84
CA VAL A 406 5.20 -10.97 -9.84
C VAL A 406 4.55 -11.16 -11.21
N LYS A 407 4.28 -12.40 -11.61
CA LYS A 407 3.60 -12.71 -12.87
C LYS A 407 2.17 -12.16 -12.90
N VAL A 408 1.39 -12.39 -11.83
CA VAL A 408 0.04 -11.81 -11.68
C VAL A 408 0.07 -10.29 -11.79
N LEU A 409 1.04 -9.63 -11.14
CA LEU A 409 1.22 -8.18 -11.21
C LEU A 409 1.57 -7.70 -12.60
N ALA A 410 2.50 -8.37 -13.29
CA ALA A 410 2.88 -8.01 -14.65
C ALA A 410 1.68 -8.08 -15.61
N GLU A 411 0.84 -9.11 -15.48
CA GLU A 411 -0.44 -9.21 -16.22
C GLU A 411 -1.42 -8.08 -15.86
N ALA A 412 -1.62 -7.82 -14.56
CA ALA A 412 -2.56 -6.81 -14.10
C ALA A 412 -2.16 -5.39 -14.55
N VAL A 413 -0.86 -5.09 -14.50
CA VAL A 413 -0.29 -3.83 -14.99
C VAL A 413 -0.58 -3.66 -16.47
N VAL A 414 -0.30 -4.66 -17.31
CA VAL A 414 -0.52 -4.57 -18.76
C VAL A 414 -1.99 -4.30 -19.10
N ILE A 415 -2.91 -4.87 -18.33
CA ILE A 415 -4.36 -4.75 -18.55
C ILE A 415 -4.90 -3.38 -18.09
N SER A 416 -4.39 -2.86 -16.97
CA SER A 416 -4.94 -1.66 -16.32
C SER A 416 -4.22 -0.35 -16.68
N ALA A 417 -2.99 -0.44 -17.22
CA ALA A 417 -2.07 0.68 -17.38
C ALA A 417 -2.73 1.92 -18.02
N LEU A 418 -3.34 1.77 -19.20
CA LEU A 418 -3.94 2.91 -19.93
C LEU A 418 -5.13 3.55 -19.22
N GLY A 419 -5.91 2.75 -18.50
CA GLY A 419 -7.15 3.18 -17.85
C GLY A 419 -6.91 4.05 -16.63
N LEU A 420 -5.88 3.72 -15.84
CA LEU A 420 -5.73 4.22 -14.48
C LEU A 420 -4.56 5.18 -14.27
N THR A 421 -3.51 5.12 -15.09
CA THR A 421 -2.30 5.95 -14.89
C THR A 421 -2.27 7.20 -15.77
N ILE A 422 -3.05 7.24 -16.85
CA ILE A 422 -3.08 8.37 -17.80
C ILE A 422 -4.29 9.25 -17.50
N PRO A 423 -4.10 10.56 -17.27
CA PRO A 423 -5.21 11.48 -17.10
C PRO A 423 -6.22 11.35 -18.24
N LYS A 424 -7.52 11.30 -17.91
CA LYS A 424 -8.62 11.09 -18.88
C LYS A 424 -8.51 12.01 -20.11
N LYS A 425 -8.06 13.25 -19.94
CA LYS A 425 -7.80 14.21 -21.02
C LYS A 425 -6.74 13.73 -22.02
N LYS A 426 -5.59 13.25 -21.54
CA LYS A 426 -4.52 12.69 -22.39
C LYS A 426 -4.92 11.36 -23.01
N ARG A 427 -5.60 10.51 -22.23
CA ARG A 427 -6.13 9.24 -22.72
C ARG A 427 -7.09 9.43 -23.89
N ASN A 428 -7.89 10.50 -23.86
CA ASN A 428 -8.83 10.86 -24.92
C ASN A 428 -8.26 11.75 -26.02
N ASP A 429 -6.97 12.08 -25.98
CA ASP A 429 -6.31 12.85 -27.04
C ASP A 429 -6.26 12.01 -28.33
N PRO A 430 -6.91 12.46 -29.43
CA PRO A 430 -6.92 11.72 -30.69
C PRO A 430 -5.51 11.48 -31.25
N LYS A 431 -4.57 12.41 -31.02
CA LYS A 431 -3.19 12.28 -31.53
C LYS A 431 -2.44 11.17 -30.81
N LEU A 432 -2.57 11.10 -29.48
CA LEU A 432 -1.91 10.06 -28.69
C LEU A 432 -2.54 8.69 -28.98
N LYS A 433 -3.87 8.63 -29.15
CA LYS A 433 -4.55 7.40 -29.57
C LYS A 433 -4.09 6.93 -30.94
N SER A 434 -4.06 7.83 -31.93
CA SER A 434 -3.58 7.52 -33.28
C SER A 434 -2.15 7.03 -33.23
N ALA A 435 -1.24 7.75 -32.55
CA ALA A 435 0.16 7.34 -32.44
C ALA A 435 0.34 5.98 -31.77
N ALA A 436 -0.43 5.68 -30.71
CA ALA A 436 -0.42 4.38 -30.04
C ALA A 436 -0.96 3.27 -30.95
N MET A 437 -2.03 3.53 -31.70
CA MET A 437 -2.59 2.60 -32.69
C MET A 437 -1.60 2.37 -33.83
N ASP A 438 -1.06 3.43 -34.42
CA ASP A 438 -0.07 3.37 -35.50
C ASP A 438 1.12 2.51 -35.07
N TYR A 439 1.67 2.75 -33.88
CA TYR A 439 2.76 1.95 -33.32
C TYR A 439 2.36 0.47 -33.13
N SER A 440 1.16 0.21 -32.61
CA SER A 440 0.63 -1.15 -32.44
C SER A 440 0.37 -1.87 -33.77
N GLU A 441 0.00 -1.15 -34.82
CA GLU A 441 -0.34 -1.67 -36.15
C GLU A 441 0.86 -1.74 -37.09
N GLN A 442 2.00 -1.13 -36.73
CA GLN A 442 3.22 -1.22 -37.53
C GLN A 442 3.52 -2.68 -37.89
N LYS A 443 3.71 -2.91 -39.19
CA LYS A 443 4.15 -4.20 -39.73
C LYS A 443 5.50 -4.54 -39.13
N ILE A 444 5.63 -5.78 -38.65
CA ILE A 444 6.89 -6.34 -38.17
C ILE A 444 7.64 -6.99 -39.34
N GLY A 445 8.97 -6.88 -39.33
CA GLY A 445 9.83 -7.53 -40.29
C GLY A 445 9.81 -9.06 -40.15
N SER A 446 10.32 -9.76 -41.16
CA SER A 446 10.38 -11.24 -41.17
C SER A 446 11.25 -11.85 -40.05
N HIS A 447 12.08 -11.05 -39.38
CA HIS A 447 12.96 -11.46 -38.29
C HIS A 447 12.53 -10.89 -36.93
N GLU A 448 11.34 -10.30 -36.86
CA GLU A 448 10.80 -9.65 -35.67
C GLU A 448 9.59 -10.40 -35.15
N MET A 449 9.35 -10.34 -33.85
CA MET A 449 8.10 -10.83 -33.24
C MET A 449 7.59 -9.84 -32.20
N LYS A 450 6.26 -9.74 -32.09
CA LYS A 450 5.59 -9.00 -31.01
C LYS A 450 5.53 -9.88 -29.77
N VAL A 451 6.04 -9.37 -28.65
CA VAL A 451 6.06 -10.04 -27.34
C VAL A 451 5.35 -9.14 -26.34
N ALA A 452 4.41 -9.72 -25.60
CA ALA A 452 3.73 -9.01 -24.53
C ALA A 452 4.70 -8.69 -23.38
N ILE A 453 4.53 -7.55 -22.70
CA ILE A 453 5.43 -7.10 -21.61
C ILE A 453 5.59 -8.17 -20.53
N GLN A 454 4.49 -8.85 -20.17
CA GLN A 454 4.46 -9.93 -19.17
C GLN A 454 5.09 -11.25 -19.64
N SER A 455 5.61 -11.31 -20.87
CA SER A 455 6.22 -12.48 -21.50
C SER A 455 7.69 -12.25 -21.87
N LEU A 456 8.29 -11.13 -21.44
CA LEU A 456 9.70 -10.83 -21.68
C LEU A 456 10.62 -11.78 -20.91
N THR A 457 11.60 -12.36 -21.58
CA THR A 457 12.60 -13.23 -20.96
C THR A 457 14.03 -12.71 -21.18
N PRO A 458 14.97 -13.00 -20.26
CA PRO A 458 16.37 -12.60 -20.44
C PRO A 458 16.96 -13.13 -21.75
N GLY A 459 17.75 -12.29 -22.42
CA GLY A 459 18.38 -12.60 -23.70
C GLY A 459 17.56 -12.22 -24.94
N MET A 460 16.31 -11.78 -24.80
CA MET A 460 15.55 -11.16 -25.89
C MET A 460 16.23 -9.84 -26.30
N ARG A 461 16.32 -9.57 -27.61
CA ARG A 461 16.88 -8.31 -28.12
C ARG A 461 15.76 -7.42 -28.65
N LEU A 462 15.65 -6.20 -28.15
CA LEU A 462 14.72 -5.20 -28.67
C LEU A 462 15.11 -4.85 -30.10
N SER A 463 14.19 -5.01 -31.05
CA SER A 463 14.42 -4.59 -32.43
C SER A 463 13.93 -3.16 -32.69
N ARG A 464 13.13 -2.60 -31.77
CA ARG A 464 12.53 -1.27 -31.86
C ARG A 464 12.59 -0.55 -30.51
N PRO A 465 12.58 0.79 -30.50
CA PRO A 465 12.56 1.54 -29.25
C PRO A 465 11.24 1.34 -28.52
N ILE A 466 11.29 1.18 -27.20
CA ILE A 466 10.10 1.17 -26.36
C ILE A 466 9.66 2.62 -26.15
N GLN A 467 8.40 2.90 -26.46
CA GLN A 467 7.82 4.22 -26.25
C GLN A 467 6.71 4.15 -25.21
N SER A 468 6.62 5.17 -24.36
CA SER A 468 5.46 5.36 -23.51
C SER A 468 4.29 5.95 -24.29
N TYR A 469 3.08 5.86 -23.72
CA TYR A 469 1.85 6.36 -24.36
C TYR A 469 1.88 7.84 -24.73
N ASP A 470 2.64 8.66 -24.01
CA ASP A 470 2.86 10.07 -24.33
C ASP A 470 3.97 10.30 -25.39
N GLY A 471 4.43 9.25 -26.06
CA GLY A 471 5.37 9.31 -27.18
C GLY A 471 6.85 9.44 -26.80
N LYS A 472 7.20 9.43 -25.51
CA LYS A 472 8.62 9.49 -25.13
C LYS A 472 9.27 8.12 -25.26
N ILE A 473 10.49 8.11 -25.76
CA ILE A 473 11.33 6.91 -25.80
C ILE A 473 11.78 6.59 -24.36
N ILE A 474 11.54 5.34 -23.94
CA ILE A 474 11.91 4.80 -22.63
C ILE A 474 13.20 3.99 -22.73
N LEU A 475 13.29 3.14 -23.75
CA LEU A 475 14.47 2.34 -24.07
C LEU A 475 14.74 2.41 -25.57
N SER A 476 16.01 2.50 -25.95
CA SER A 476 16.44 2.45 -27.34
C SER A 476 16.26 1.06 -27.94
N GLU A 477 16.26 0.98 -29.26
CA GLU A 477 16.41 -0.29 -29.98
C GLU A 477 17.78 -0.93 -29.73
N ASP A 478 17.93 -2.17 -30.18
CA ASP A 478 19.15 -2.97 -30.13
C ASP A 478 19.71 -3.31 -28.73
N LEU A 479 18.89 -3.14 -27.69
CA LEU A 479 19.22 -3.57 -26.34
C LEU A 479 18.89 -5.05 -26.13
N VAL A 480 19.84 -5.81 -25.57
CA VAL A 480 19.59 -7.15 -25.04
C VAL A 480 19.02 -7.01 -23.64
N LEU A 481 17.84 -7.57 -23.43
CA LEU A 481 17.15 -7.55 -22.15
C LEU A 481 17.81 -8.51 -21.17
N ASP A 482 18.33 -8.00 -20.07
CA ASP A 482 18.69 -8.80 -18.90
C ASP A 482 17.52 -8.81 -17.89
N GLN A 483 17.70 -9.54 -16.79
CA GLN A 483 16.68 -9.61 -15.73
C GLN A 483 16.37 -8.21 -15.17
N ASP A 484 17.38 -7.36 -14.95
CA ASP A 484 17.23 -6.01 -14.38
C ASP A 484 16.37 -5.10 -15.26
N LEU A 485 16.65 -5.06 -16.56
CA LEU A 485 15.90 -4.28 -17.53
C LEU A 485 14.46 -4.76 -17.63
N ILE A 486 14.21 -6.06 -17.64
CA ILE A 486 12.84 -6.61 -17.67
C ILE A 486 12.07 -6.14 -16.43
N TRP A 487 12.68 -6.22 -15.26
CA TRP A 487 12.04 -5.77 -14.03
C TRP A 487 11.73 -4.27 -14.05
N ARG A 488 12.66 -3.45 -14.52
CA ARG A 488 12.43 -2.00 -14.67
C ARG A 488 11.32 -1.72 -15.68
N ILE A 489 11.23 -2.49 -16.76
CA ILE A 489 10.12 -2.37 -17.74
C ILE A 489 8.79 -2.69 -17.05
N TRP A 490 8.70 -3.75 -16.24
CA TRP A 490 7.49 -4.08 -15.49
C TRP A 490 7.10 -2.99 -14.50
N GLN A 491 8.06 -2.48 -13.73
CA GLN A 491 7.84 -1.36 -12.81
C GLN A 491 7.38 -0.11 -13.55
N LEU A 492 8.07 0.28 -14.63
CA LEU A 492 7.73 1.46 -15.40
C LEU A 492 6.34 1.34 -16.03
N SER A 493 5.97 0.15 -16.52
CA SER A 493 4.65 -0.11 -17.09
C SER A 493 3.51 0.15 -16.09
N ALA A 494 3.79 0.00 -14.79
CA ALA A 494 2.82 0.22 -13.72
C ALA A 494 2.55 1.70 -13.43
N ILE A 495 3.48 2.61 -13.73
CA ILE A 495 3.31 4.06 -13.50
C ILE A 495 3.20 4.85 -14.80
N ARG A 496 3.62 4.25 -15.91
CA ARG A 496 3.71 4.89 -17.22
C ARG A 496 3.45 3.86 -18.32
N PRO A 497 2.25 3.83 -18.90
CA PRO A 497 1.88 2.80 -19.86
C PRO A 497 2.75 2.88 -21.10
N LEU A 498 3.15 1.72 -21.58
CA LEU A 498 3.92 1.57 -22.80
C LEU A 498 2.98 1.42 -24.00
N ASN A 499 3.40 1.96 -25.15
CA ASN A 499 2.69 1.80 -26.40
C ASN A 499 2.97 0.39 -26.94
N ALA A 500 1.94 -0.47 -26.86
CA ALA A 500 1.86 -1.75 -27.56
C ALA A 500 2.85 -2.84 -27.06
N PRO A 501 2.71 -4.10 -27.52
CA PRO A 501 3.68 -5.15 -27.22
C PRO A 501 5.06 -4.80 -27.77
N LEU A 502 6.12 -5.26 -27.10
CA LEU A 502 7.49 -5.01 -27.52
C LEU A 502 7.79 -5.79 -28.80
N VAL A 503 8.62 -5.22 -29.67
CA VAL A 503 9.14 -5.93 -30.84
C VAL A 503 10.55 -6.39 -30.55
N VAL A 504 10.78 -7.69 -30.64
CA VAL A 504 12.08 -8.31 -30.39
C VAL A 504 12.57 -9.03 -31.64
N SER A 505 13.88 -9.06 -31.84
CA SER A 505 14.52 -9.84 -32.90
C SER A 505 14.45 -11.33 -32.56
N GLN A 506 14.00 -12.15 -33.50
CA GLN A 506 14.18 -13.59 -33.42
C GLN A 506 15.68 -13.88 -33.51
N LYS A 507 16.23 -14.67 -32.58
CA LYS A 507 17.59 -15.19 -32.75
C LYS A 507 17.59 -15.98 -34.06
N LYS A 508 18.44 -15.60 -35.02
CA LYS A 508 18.80 -16.52 -36.09
C LYS A 508 19.40 -17.74 -35.40
N GLU A 509 18.74 -18.88 -35.51
CA GLU A 509 19.42 -20.15 -35.28
C GLU A 509 20.62 -20.12 -36.22
N VAL A 510 21.81 -20.07 -35.63
CA VAL A 510 23.04 -20.21 -36.39
C VAL A 510 23.05 -21.68 -36.78
N GLU A 511 22.58 -21.97 -38.00
CA GLU A 511 22.66 -23.30 -38.62
C GLU A 511 24.10 -23.79 -38.71
#